data_AF-A0A2E8G4D1-F1
#
_entry.id   AF-A0A2E8G4D1-F1
#
_cell.length_a   1.000
_cell.length_b   1.000
_cell.length_c   1.000
_cell.angle_alpha   90.00
_cell.angle_beta   90.00
_cell.angle_gamma   90.00
#
_symmetry.space_group_name_H-M   'P 1'
#
loop_
_entity.id
_entity.type
_entity.pdbx_description
1 polymer ?
#
loop_
_entity_poly.entity_id
_entity_poly.type
_entity_poly.pdbx_seq_one_letter_code
_entity_poly.pdbx_strand_id
1 'polypeptide(L)'
;MIDTVAERRLPPPDARIERNPAAVPTPSPRAVAALRESMRNGDPRTPPLVRNTDLREPPSAAELADPSLYQQYEARQNQQVRASFVAAANRKMAELEGLIAEGKEFGIAPEQLEEGIAKLDKLREQRDQLVAQQPELGADDSAQD
;
A
#
# COMPACT_ATOMS: atom_id res chain seq x y z
N MET A 1 -6.01 -5.24 -23.55
CA MET A 1 -5.99 -3.90 -24.17
C MET A 1 -6.01 -2.91 -23.03
N ILE A 2 -4.95 -2.13 -22.91
CA ILE A 2 -4.78 -1.18 -21.81
C ILE A 2 -5.64 0.03 -22.18
N ASP A 3 -6.64 0.32 -21.37
CA ASP A 3 -7.48 1.51 -21.53
C ASP A 3 -6.60 2.72 -21.18
N THR A 4 -5.82 3.17 -22.18
CA THR A 4 -5.01 4.37 -22.09
C THR A 4 -5.92 5.50 -21.70
N VAL A 5 -5.60 6.15 -20.56
CA VAL A 5 -6.20 7.38 -20.05
C VAL A 5 -6.74 8.21 -21.22
N ALA A 6 -8.03 8.00 -21.49
CA ALA A 6 -8.68 8.61 -22.63
C ALA A 6 -8.46 10.11 -22.49
N GLU A 7 -7.87 10.66 -23.54
CA GLU A 7 -7.65 12.06 -23.79
C GLU A 7 -8.62 12.92 -22.97
N ARG A 8 -8.14 13.53 -21.89
CA ARG A 8 -8.79 14.75 -21.37
C ARG A 8 -8.56 15.81 -22.44
N ARG A 9 -9.32 15.71 -23.52
CA ARG A 9 -9.39 16.72 -24.56
C ARG A 9 -9.95 17.95 -23.86
N LEU A 10 -9.05 18.85 -23.48
CA LEU A 10 -9.44 20.18 -23.04
C LEU A 10 -10.39 20.70 -24.11
N PRO A 11 -11.60 21.15 -23.76
CA PRO A 11 -12.51 21.70 -24.74
C PRO A 11 -11.78 22.79 -25.54
N PRO A 12 -12.04 22.89 -26.86
CA PRO A 12 -11.49 23.98 -27.67
C PRO A 12 -11.80 25.31 -26.97
N PRO A 13 -10.91 26.31 -27.08
CA PRO A 13 -10.98 27.54 -26.30
C PRO A 13 -12.36 28.21 -26.33
N ASP A 14 -13.07 28.09 -27.46
CA ASP A 14 -14.39 28.69 -27.71
C ASP A 14 -15.55 27.96 -27.00
N ALA A 15 -15.37 26.70 -26.58
CA ALA A 15 -16.37 25.91 -25.84
C ALA A 15 -16.16 25.96 -24.32
N ARG A 16 -15.10 26.63 -23.86
CA ARG A 16 -15.00 27.01 -22.44
C ARG A 16 -16.04 28.10 -22.27
N ILE A 17 -17.10 27.82 -21.50
CA ILE A 17 -18.07 28.84 -21.04
C ILE A 17 -17.29 30.13 -20.85
N GLU A 18 -17.65 31.21 -21.56
CA GLU A 18 -17.03 32.53 -21.46
C GLU A 18 -16.90 32.90 -19.98
N ARG A 19 -15.78 32.50 -19.38
CA ARG A 19 -15.54 32.74 -17.98
C ARG A 19 -15.07 34.17 -17.98
N ASN A 20 -16.03 35.09 -17.84
CA ASN A 20 -15.74 36.50 -17.67
C ASN A 20 -14.55 36.58 -16.70
N PRO A 21 -13.37 37.07 -17.12
CA PRO A 21 -12.21 37.12 -16.25
C PRO A 21 -12.48 37.99 -15.01
N ALA A 22 -13.49 38.88 -15.07
CA ALA A 22 -14.00 39.63 -13.93
C ALA A 22 -14.88 38.81 -12.96
N ALA A 23 -15.31 37.60 -13.32
CA ALA A 23 -16.13 36.72 -12.50
C ALA A 23 -15.32 35.68 -11.71
N VAL A 24 -13.98 35.70 -11.80
CA VAL A 24 -13.13 34.90 -10.90
C VAL A 24 -12.98 35.71 -9.61
N PRO A 25 -13.57 35.27 -8.48
CA PRO A 25 -13.48 36.04 -7.25
C PRO A 25 -12.01 36.16 -6.82
N THR A 26 -11.54 37.40 -6.70
CA THR A 26 -10.19 37.68 -6.18
C THR A 26 -10.14 37.25 -4.72
N PRO A 27 -9.18 36.40 -4.32
CA PRO A 27 -9.05 36.02 -2.92
C PRO A 27 -8.76 37.25 -2.07
N SER A 28 -9.36 37.31 -0.88
CA SER A 28 -9.12 38.42 0.03
C SER A 28 -7.64 38.48 0.45
N PRO A 29 -7.09 39.66 0.78
CA PRO A 29 -5.73 39.78 1.28
C PRO A 29 -5.44 38.88 2.48
N ARG A 30 -6.46 38.67 3.35
CA ARG A 30 -6.40 37.75 4.48
C ARG A 30 -6.23 36.29 4.04
N ALA A 31 -6.97 35.85 3.01
CA ALA A 31 -6.83 34.50 2.48
C ALA A 31 -5.44 34.28 1.86
N VAL A 32 -4.91 35.27 1.14
CA VAL A 32 -3.55 35.22 0.57
C VAL A 32 -2.48 35.19 1.67
N ALA A 33 -2.63 35.98 2.73
CA ALA A 33 -1.72 35.97 3.87
C ALA A 33 -1.74 34.63 4.61
N ALA A 34 -2.93 34.08 4.86
CA ALA A 34 -3.09 32.78 5.50
C ALA A 34 -2.48 31.64 4.69
N LEU A 35 -2.67 31.64 3.36
CA LEU A 35 -2.04 30.66 2.47
C LEU A 35 -0.50 30.77 2.50
N ARG A 36 0.04 31.99 2.46
CA ARG A 36 1.50 32.20 2.51
C ARG A 36 2.10 31.71 3.82
N GLU A 37 1.37 31.86 4.91
CA GLU A 37 1.77 31.37 6.23
C GLU A 37 1.76 29.84 6.29
N SER A 38 0.69 29.20 5.81
CA SER A 38 0.60 27.73 5.78
C SER A 38 1.63 27.09 4.86
N MET A 39 1.99 27.73 3.75
CA MET A 39 3.08 27.24 2.88
C MET A 39 4.45 27.28 3.55
N ARG A 40 4.70 28.22 4.46
CA ARG A 40 5.99 28.35 5.16
C ARG A 40 6.09 27.41 6.35
N ASN A 41 5.02 27.33 7.13
CA ASN A 41 5.04 26.72 8.46
C ASN A 41 4.16 25.46 8.57
N GLY A 42 3.43 25.11 7.51
CA GLY A 42 2.36 24.11 7.55
C GLY A 42 1.06 24.68 8.10
N ASP A 43 -0.06 24.03 7.77
CA ASP A 43 -1.34 24.28 8.45
C ASP A 43 -1.42 23.37 9.69
N PRO A 44 -1.60 23.92 10.91
CA PRO A 44 -1.68 23.12 12.14
C PRO A 44 -2.86 22.15 12.19
N ARG A 45 -3.86 22.30 11.30
CA ARG A 45 -4.97 21.35 11.13
C ARG A 45 -4.57 20.15 10.27
N THR A 46 -3.39 20.17 9.65
CA THR A 46 -2.85 19.05 8.88
C THR A 46 -2.29 18.01 9.85
N PRO A 47 -2.78 16.76 9.82
CA PRO A 47 -2.14 15.68 10.57
C PRO A 47 -0.66 15.56 10.20
N PRO A 48 0.23 15.16 11.13
CA PRO A 48 1.64 14.99 10.82
C PRO A 48 1.82 13.93 9.74
N LEU A 49 2.66 14.23 8.74
CA LEU A 49 3.05 13.25 7.73
C LEU A 49 4.09 12.30 8.33
N VAL A 50 3.66 11.10 8.71
CA VAL A 50 4.58 10.02 9.06
C VAL A 50 5.17 9.48 7.76
N ARG A 51 6.48 9.65 7.58
CA ARG A 51 7.19 8.99 6.47
C ARG A 51 7.36 7.53 6.83
N ASN A 52 7.04 6.66 5.88
CA ASN A 52 7.31 5.23 6.04
C ASN A 52 8.84 5.04 6.08
N THR A 53 9.35 4.42 7.15
CA THR A 53 10.78 4.17 7.32
C THR A 53 11.22 2.87 6.66
N ASP A 54 10.28 1.96 6.40
CA ASP A 54 10.52 0.69 5.69
C ASP A 54 10.51 0.92 4.18
N LEU A 55 11.39 1.81 3.72
CA LEU A 55 11.61 1.98 2.30
C LEU A 55 12.47 0.82 1.79
N ARG A 56 12.15 0.37 0.58
CA ARG A 56 13.00 -0.53 -0.20
C ARG A 56 14.42 0.05 -0.25
N GLU A 57 15.43 -0.77 0.05
CA GLU A 57 16.82 -0.36 -0.11
C GLU A 57 17.06 -0.02 -1.59
N PRO A 58 17.51 1.18 -1.95
CA PRO A 58 17.76 1.54 -3.35
C PRO A 58 18.95 0.73 -3.90
N PRO A 59 18.97 0.43 -5.21
CA PRO A 59 20.12 -0.22 -5.83
C PRO A 59 21.36 0.67 -5.72
N SER A 60 22.51 0.04 -5.51
CA SER A 60 23.80 0.73 -5.49
C SER A 60 24.18 1.25 -6.88
N ALA A 61 25.14 2.19 -6.94
CA ALA A 61 25.64 2.71 -8.21
C ALA A 61 26.27 1.61 -9.10
N ALA A 62 26.90 0.59 -8.49
CA ALA A 62 27.46 -0.55 -9.21
C ALA A 62 26.35 -1.44 -9.80
N GLU A 63 25.29 -1.69 -9.03
CA GLU A 63 24.12 -2.45 -9.50
C GLU A 63 23.38 -1.70 -10.60
N LEU A 64 23.28 -0.37 -10.53
CA LEU A 64 22.68 0.43 -11.59
C LEU A 64 23.52 0.45 -12.88
N ALA A 65 24.83 0.24 -12.79
CA ALA A 65 25.73 0.26 -13.94
C ALA A 65 25.84 -1.11 -14.65
N ASP A 66 25.49 -2.21 -13.99
CA ASP A 66 25.60 -3.58 -14.53
C ASP A 66 24.24 -4.30 -14.50
N PRO A 67 23.67 -4.68 -15.66
CA PRO A 67 22.39 -5.39 -15.73
C PRO A 67 22.34 -6.69 -14.92
N SER A 68 23.44 -7.44 -14.82
CA SER A 68 23.49 -8.71 -14.11
C SER A 68 23.43 -8.49 -12.60
N LEU A 69 24.12 -7.46 -12.10
CA LEU A 69 24.06 -7.06 -10.70
C LEU A 69 22.68 -6.50 -10.35
N TYR A 70 22.07 -5.74 -11.24
CA TYR A 70 20.71 -5.25 -11.07
C TYR A 70 19.70 -6.40 -10.94
N GLN A 71 19.81 -7.44 -11.75
CA GLN A 71 18.94 -8.62 -11.65
C GLN A 71 19.08 -9.34 -10.31
N GLN A 72 20.30 -9.45 -9.77
CA GLN A 72 20.52 -10.02 -8.44
C GLN A 72 19.88 -9.17 -7.34
N TYR A 73 20.01 -7.85 -7.44
CA TYR A 73 19.33 -6.92 -6.54
C TYR A 73 17.80 -7.13 -6.58
N GLU A 74 17.18 -7.16 -7.76
CA GLU A 74 15.74 -7.41 -7.90
C GLU A 74 15.33 -8.78 -7.32
N ALA A 75 16.14 -9.82 -7.51
CA ALA A 75 15.87 -11.14 -6.93
C ALA A 75 15.83 -11.11 -5.39
N ARG A 76 16.82 -10.46 -4.75
CA ARG A 76 16.86 -10.29 -3.28
C ARG A 76 15.66 -9.50 -2.77
N GLN A 77 15.28 -8.44 -3.48
CA GLN A 77 14.16 -7.58 -3.09
C GLN A 77 12.82 -8.33 -3.22
N ASN A 78 12.65 -9.12 -4.28
CA ASN A 78 11.48 -9.97 -4.45
C ASN A 78 11.39 -11.05 -3.36
N GLN A 79 12.53 -11.64 -3.00
CA GLN A 79 12.59 -12.60 -1.89
C GLN A 79 12.16 -11.95 -0.57
N GLN A 80 12.64 -10.75 -0.26
CA GLN A 80 12.30 -10.03 0.97
C GLN A 80 10.79 -9.70 1.05
N VAL A 81 10.16 -9.30 -0.06
CA VAL A 81 8.71 -9.04 -0.11
C VAL A 81 7.91 -10.32 0.12
N ARG A 82 8.38 -11.45 -0.42
CA ARG A 82 7.71 -12.73 -0.24
C ARG A 82 7.86 -13.24 1.21
N ALA A 83 9.04 -13.09 1.80
CA ALA A 83 9.28 -13.42 3.20
C ALA A 83 8.38 -12.57 4.14
N SER A 84 8.26 -11.27 3.88
CA SER A 84 7.39 -10.40 4.68
C SER A 84 5.92 -10.79 4.57
N PHE A 85 5.47 -11.24 3.39
CA PHE A 85 4.14 -11.80 3.22
C PHE A 85 3.93 -13.06 4.07
N VAL A 86 4.86 -14.04 4.05
CA VAL A 86 4.75 -15.26 4.88
C VAL A 86 4.65 -14.89 6.36
N ALA A 87 5.53 -14.01 6.84
CA ALA A 87 5.52 -13.57 8.23
C ALA A 87 4.20 -12.88 8.62
N ALA A 88 3.68 -11.99 7.75
CA ALA A 88 2.40 -11.33 7.97
C ALA A 88 1.22 -12.32 7.92
N ALA A 89 1.26 -13.29 7.02
CA ALA A 89 0.25 -14.34 6.92
C ALA A 89 0.21 -15.19 8.20
N ASN A 90 1.36 -15.62 8.72
CA ASN A 90 1.45 -16.38 9.98
C ASN A 90 0.79 -15.64 11.14
N ARG A 91 1.10 -14.34 11.32
CA ARG A 91 0.47 -13.50 12.35
C ARG A 91 -1.04 -13.40 12.14
N LYS A 92 -1.48 -13.17 10.89
CA LYS A 92 -2.91 -12.99 10.59
C LYS A 92 -3.71 -14.28 10.74
N MET A 93 -3.11 -15.44 10.47
CA MET A 93 -3.75 -16.74 10.71
C MET A 93 -4.03 -16.94 12.19
N ALA A 94 -3.06 -16.67 13.07
CA ALA A 94 -3.26 -16.76 14.52
C ALA A 94 -4.36 -15.81 15.02
N GLU A 95 -4.40 -14.58 14.50
CA GLU A 95 -5.46 -13.62 14.82
C GLU A 95 -6.85 -14.13 14.38
N LEU A 96 -6.97 -14.64 13.15
CA LEU A 96 -8.23 -15.18 12.63
C LEU A 96 -8.70 -16.42 13.40
N GLU A 97 -7.78 -17.31 13.79
CA GLU A 97 -8.09 -18.47 14.63
C GLU A 97 -8.68 -18.03 15.98
N GLY A 98 -8.11 -17.00 16.60
CA GLY A 98 -8.64 -16.40 17.83
C GLY A 98 -10.03 -15.80 17.64
N LEU A 99 -10.23 -14.99 16.61
CA LEU A 99 -11.53 -14.36 16.31
C LEU A 99 -12.62 -15.39 15.99
N ILE A 100 -12.27 -16.49 15.31
CA ILE A 100 -13.21 -17.59 15.03
C ILE A 100 -13.60 -18.31 16.34
N ALA A 101 -12.65 -18.55 17.24
CA ALA A 101 -12.93 -19.15 18.54
C ALA A 101 -13.84 -18.24 19.38
N GLU A 102 -13.51 -16.95 19.47
CA GLU A 102 -14.32 -15.94 20.15
C GLU A 102 -15.74 -15.86 19.56
N GLY A 103 -15.85 -15.80 18.22
CA GLY A 103 -17.14 -15.76 17.54
C GLY A 103 -18.04 -16.98 17.83
N LYS A 104 -17.44 -18.17 17.99
CA LYS A 104 -18.17 -19.39 18.39
C LYS A 104 -18.71 -19.27 19.81
N GLU A 105 -17.94 -18.72 20.74
CA GLU A 105 -18.38 -18.53 22.14
C GLU A 105 -19.50 -17.49 22.25
N PHE A 106 -19.41 -16.40 21.49
CA PHE A 106 -20.45 -15.36 21.48
C PHE A 106 -21.68 -15.69 20.63
N GLY A 107 -21.65 -16.80 19.89
CA GLY A 107 -22.78 -17.26 19.08
C GLY A 107 -23.10 -16.36 17.89
N ILE A 108 -22.07 -15.85 17.20
CA ILE A 108 -22.28 -15.07 15.97
C ILE A 108 -22.93 -15.93 14.88
N ALA A 109 -23.51 -15.27 13.86
CA ALA A 109 -24.18 -15.96 12.76
C ALA A 109 -23.25 -16.98 12.07
N PRO A 110 -23.76 -18.18 11.74
CA PRO A 110 -22.94 -19.26 11.16
C PRO A 110 -22.28 -18.84 9.85
N GLU A 111 -22.94 -18.01 9.04
CA GLU A 111 -22.41 -17.50 7.78
C GLU A 111 -21.15 -16.64 8.00
N GLN A 112 -21.09 -15.91 9.11
CA GLN A 112 -19.91 -15.09 9.48
C GLN A 112 -18.74 -15.97 9.96
N LEU A 113 -19.03 -17.07 10.68
CA LEU A 113 -18.02 -18.05 11.05
C LEU A 113 -17.45 -18.76 9.81
N GLU A 114 -18.31 -19.16 8.88
CA GLU A 114 -17.90 -19.79 7.62
C GLU A 114 -17.03 -18.84 6.78
N GLU A 115 -17.38 -17.55 6.70
CA GLU A 115 -16.55 -16.55 6.03
C GLU A 115 -15.16 -16.44 6.67
N GLY A 116 -15.07 -16.43 8.00
CA GLY A 116 -13.81 -16.42 8.73
C GLY A 116 -12.94 -17.66 8.43
N ILE A 117 -13.56 -18.84 8.45
CA ILE A 117 -12.89 -20.12 8.15
C ILE A 117 -12.39 -20.14 6.71
N ALA A 118 -13.22 -19.74 5.75
CA ALA A 118 -12.83 -19.69 4.34
C ALA A 118 -11.64 -18.75 4.09
N LYS A 119 -11.59 -17.60 4.77
CA LYS A 119 -10.45 -16.67 4.71
C LYS A 119 -9.19 -17.29 5.30
N LEU A 120 -9.30 -17.95 6.44
CA LEU A 120 -8.18 -18.65 7.08
C LEU A 120 -7.60 -19.73 6.17
N ASP A 121 -8.46 -20.57 5.57
CA ASP A 121 -8.04 -21.63 4.67
C ASP A 121 -7.39 -21.07 3.40
N LYS A 122 -7.93 -19.99 2.84
CA LYS A 122 -7.33 -19.36 1.66
C LYS A 122 -5.95 -18.77 1.96
N LEU A 123 -5.79 -18.17 3.14
CA LEU A 123 -4.52 -17.59 3.56
C LEU A 123 -3.46 -18.68 3.76
N ARG A 124 -3.83 -19.82 4.36
CA ARG A 124 -2.97 -21.00 4.48
C ARG A 124 -2.52 -21.51 3.11
N GLU A 125 -3.47 -21.69 2.19
CA GLU A 125 -3.19 -22.15 0.83
C GLU A 125 -2.18 -21.25 0.12
N GLN A 126 -2.36 -19.92 0.19
CA GLN A 126 -1.45 -18.96 -0.43
C GLN A 126 -0.04 -19.01 0.17
N ARG A 127 0.05 -19.09 1.51
CA ARG A 127 1.33 -19.21 2.22
C ARG A 127 2.04 -20.52 1.85
N ASP A 128 1.31 -21.63 1.80
CA ASP A 128 1.86 -22.95 1.44
C ASP A 128 2.34 -22.98 -0.02
N GLN A 129 1.56 -22.39 -0.94
CA GLN A 129 1.97 -22.25 -2.34
C GLN A 129 3.25 -21.43 -2.49
N LEU A 130 3.41 -20.37 -1.71
CA LEU A 130 4.60 -19.52 -1.76
C LEU A 130 5.83 -20.25 -1.23
N VAL A 131 5.70 -20.96 -0.10
CA VAL A 131 6.77 -21.78 0.49
C VAL A 131 7.14 -22.96 -0.41
N ALA A 132 6.17 -23.59 -1.08
CA ALA A 132 6.45 -24.66 -2.03
C ALA A 132 7.26 -24.18 -3.26
N GLN A 133 7.02 -22.95 -3.71
CA GLN A 133 7.77 -22.33 -4.81
C GLN A 133 9.16 -21.85 -4.37
N GLN A 134 9.31 -21.48 -3.09
CA GLN A 134 10.54 -20.97 -2.50
C GLN A 134 10.73 -21.53 -1.09
N PRO A 135 11.33 -22.72 -0.97
CA PRO A 135 11.51 -23.39 0.31
C PRO A 135 12.30 -22.53 1.32
N GLU A 136 13.17 -21.64 0.86
CA GLU A 136 13.91 -20.71 1.72
C GLU A 136 13.00 -19.80 2.58
N LEU A 137 11.74 -19.58 2.19
CA LEU A 137 10.79 -18.73 2.93
C LEU A 137 10.17 -19.44 4.15
N GLY A 138 10.23 -20.78 4.20
CA GLY A 138 9.67 -21.56 5.30
C GLY A 138 10.61 -21.75 6.49
N ALA A 139 11.89 -21.37 6.36
CA ALA A 139 12.93 -21.62 7.36
C ALA A 139 13.05 -20.53 8.43
N ASP A 140 12.61 -19.30 8.15
CA ASP A 140 12.80 -18.14 9.04
C ASP A 140 11.95 -18.16 10.33
N ASP A 141 10.98 -19.07 10.46
CA ASP A 141 10.23 -19.27 11.71
C ASP A 141 11.03 -20.04 12.79
N SER A 142 12.22 -20.56 12.46
CA SER A 142 13.04 -21.37 13.38
C SER A 142 14.21 -20.63 14.05
N ALA A 143 14.40 -19.34 13.76
CA ALA A 143 15.56 -18.55 14.21
C ALA A 143 15.23 -17.43 15.23
N GLN A 144 14.02 -17.39 15.77
CA GLN A 144 13.62 -16.45 16.83
C GLN A 144 13.02 -17.19 18.02
N ASP A 145 13.86 -17.90 18.78
CA ASP A 145 13.60 -18.37 20.15
C ASP A 145 14.81 -18.04 21.04
#